data_AF-A0AAV2G9J1-F1
#
_entry.id   AF-A0AAV2G9J1-F1
#
_cell.length_a   1.000
_cell.length_b   1.000
_cell.length_c   1.000
_cell.angle_alpha   90.00
_cell.angle_beta   90.00
_cell.angle_gamma   90.00
#
_symmetry.space_group_name_H-M   'P 1'
#
loop_
_entity.id
_entity.type
_entity.pdbx_description
1 polymer ?
#
loop_
_entity_poly.entity_id
_entity_poly.type
_entity_poly.pdbx_seq_one_letter_code
_entity_poly.pdbx_strand_id
1 'polypeptide(L)'
;MVGIESSDSAEMEVSPPPPPCYEDLYSNPFYLAQSDNSFLSVIEFKLTNDNYLLWSESMEVALRTKNKMGFFLGMIQVPSLIDPSYGTWDRVNGTVVCWIRNSVSEDIVPSLRNIRILQKLGLTEIQV
;
A
#
# COMPACT_ATOMS: atom_id res chain seq x y z
N MET A 1 60.37 44.05 22.52
CA MET A 1 59.29 44.11 23.54
C MET A 1 58.18 44.92 22.90
N VAL A 2 57.04 44.41 22.45
CA VAL A 2 56.30 43.15 22.66
C VAL A 2 55.66 42.79 21.31
N GLY A 3 55.66 41.51 20.93
CA GLY A 3 55.00 41.02 19.72
C GLY A 3 53.49 41.06 19.89
N ILE A 4 52.78 41.55 18.88
CA ILE A 4 51.32 41.66 18.87
C ILE A 4 50.74 40.24 18.88
N GLU A 5 49.88 39.99 19.86
CA GLU A 5 49.24 38.71 20.14
C GLU A 5 48.39 38.24 18.95
N SER A 6 48.67 37.02 18.51
CA SER A 6 47.84 36.25 17.59
C SER A 6 46.46 36.07 18.22
N SER A 7 45.45 36.73 17.65
CA SER A 7 44.06 36.46 18.00
C SER A 7 43.68 35.10 17.45
N ASP A 8 43.72 34.09 18.32
CA ASP A 8 43.18 32.76 18.09
C ASP A 8 41.66 32.90 17.91
N SER A 9 41.22 32.83 16.65
CA SER A 9 39.81 32.82 16.33
C SER A 9 39.29 31.43 16.68
N ALA A 10 38.64 31.33 17.85
CA ALA A 10 37.92 30.14 18.23
C ALA A 10 36.88 29.81 17.16
N GLU A 11 37.21 28.87 16.29
CA GLU A 11 36.26 28.23 15.40
C GLU A 11 35.21 27.55 16.28
N MET A 12 34.01 28.13 16.35
CA MET A 12 32.84 27.40 16.81
C MET A 12 32.62 26.24 15.83
N GLU A 13 33.12 25.06 16.15
CA GLU A 13 32.64 23.82 15.53
C GLU A 13 31.15 23.68 15.85
N VAL A 14 30.32 24.19 14.94
CA VAL A 14 28.91 23.82 14.87
C VAL A 14 28.89 22.35 14.50
N SER A 15 28.66 21.49 15.49
CA SER A 15 28.47 20.06 15.28
C SER A 15 27.54 19.84 14.08
N PRO A 16 27.90 19.00 13.10
CA PRO A 16 27.06 18.77 11.93
C PRO A 16 25.66 18.35 12.40
N PRO A 17 24.58 18.86 11.77
CA PRO A 17 23.23 18.49 12.16
C PRO A 17 23.13 16.96 12.16
N PRO A 18 22.49 16.37 13.19
CA PRO A 18 22.33 14.92 13.24
C PRO A 18 21.75 14.46 11.89
N PRO A 19 22.26 13.35 11.31
CA PRO A 19 21.72 12.83 10.06
C PRO A 19 20.20 12.71 10.23
N PRO A 20 19.39 13.18 9.26
CA PRO A 20 17.94 13.04 9.36
C PRO A 20 17.67 11.57 9.65
N CYS A 21 17.04 11.28 10.78
CA CYS A 21 16.51 9.95 11.03
C CYS A 21 15.54 9.69 9.89
N TYR A 22 15.96 8.92 8.89
CA TYR A 22 15.10 8.49 7.81
C TYR A 22 14.09 7.55 8.46
N GLU A 23 12.95 8.08 8.91
CA GLU A 23 11.81 7.23 9.22
C GLU A 23 11.56 6.40 7.98
N ASP A 24 11.57 5.08 8.14
CA ASP A 24 11.25 4.18 7.07
C ASP A 24 9.75 4.34 6.75
N LEU A 25 9.45 5.23 5.82
CA LEU A 25 8.10 5.50 5.36
C LEU A 25 7.43 4.23 4.82
N TYR A 26 8.20 3.23 4.38
CA TYR A 26 7.67 1.93 3.94
C TYR A 26 7.19 1.06 5.10
N SER A 27 7.63 1.33 6.33
CA SER A 27 7.06 0.71 7.54
C SER A 27 5.67 1.23 7.88
N ASN A 28 5.28 2.42 7.37
CA ASN A 28 3.94 2.96 7.54
C ASN A 28 2.96 2.34 6.52
N PRO A 29 1.94 1.57 6.93
CA PRO A 29 0.99 0.98 6.00
C PRO A 29 0.17 2.03 5.23
N PHE A 30 0.00 3.24 5.79
CA PHE A 30 -0.72 4.36 5.18
C PHE A 30 0.09 5.12 4.13
N TYR A 31 1.39 4.86 4.01
CA TYR A 31 2.22 5.53 3.03
C TYR A 31 1.94 5.00 1.61
N LEU A 32 1.70 5.91 0.66
CA LEU A 32 1.66 5.61 -0.77
C LEU A 32 2.93 6.15 -1.42
N ALA A 33 3.70 5.28 -2.05
CA ALA A 33 4.87 5.69 -2.79
C ALA A 33 4.46 6.43 -4.07
N GLN A 34 5.33 7.29 -4.59
CA GLN A 34 5.08 7.98 -5.87
C GLN A 34 4.94 7.01 -7.05
N SER A 35 5.51 5.81 -6.94
CA SER A 35 5.39 4.72 -7.91
C SER A 35 4.09 3.92 -7.79
N ASP A 36 3.29 4.12 -6.73
CA ASP A 36 2.03 3.41 -6.52
C ASP A 36 0.92 4.02 -7.40
N ASN A 37 0.90 3.61 -8.66
CA ASN A 37 -0.11 4.03 -9.62
C ASN A 37 -1.40 3.20 -9.45
N SER A 38 -2.49 3.87 -9.09
CA SER A 38 -3.82 3.24 -8.93
C SER A 38 -4.49 2.84 -10.24
N PHE A 39 -4.04 3.37 -11.39
CA PHE A 39 -4.60 3.03 -12.71
C PHE A 39 -3.99 1.77 -13.32
N LEU A 40 -2.88 1.27 -12.77
CA LEU A 40 -2.20 0.08 -13.26
C LEU A 40 -2.50 -1.12 -12.37
N SER A 41 -2.32 -2.34 -12.91
CA SER A 41 -2.29 -3.55 -12.07
C SER A 41 -0.95 -3.61 -11.32
N VAL A 42 -0.95 -4.14 -10.10
CA VAL A 42 0.27 -4.36 -9.32
C VAL A 42 1.05 -5.60 -9.76
N ILE A 43 0.40 -6.48 -10.55
CA ILE A 43 0.98 -7.68 -11.16
C ILE A 43 0.77 -7.66 -12.68
N GLU A 44 1.66 -8.32 -13.42
CA GLU A 44 1.74 -8.22 -14.89
C GLU A 44 0.66 -9.01 -15.64
N PHE A 45 0.06 -10.01 -15.00
CA PHE A 45 -0.95 -10.87 -15.61
C PHE A 45 -2.28 -10.79 -14.86
N LYS A 46 -3.36 -11.13 -15.56
CA LYS A 46 -4.72 -11.10 -15.02
C LYS A 46 -5.16 -12.47 -14.50
N LEU A 47 -6.05 -12.46 -13.51
CA LEU A 47 -6.76 -13.64 -13.03
C LEU A 47 -7.69 -14.15 -14.13
N THR A 48 -7.53 -15.42 -14.47
CA THR A 48 -8.39 -16.19 -15.35
C THR A 48 -8.99 -17.36 -14.56
N ASN A 49 -9.78 -18.21 -15.22
CA ASN A 49 -10.35 -19.39 -14.58
C ASN A 49 -9.30 -20.42 -14.14
N ASP A 50 -8.11 -20.41 -14.77
CA ASP A 50 -7.15 -21.52 -14.65
C ASP A 50 -5.89 -21.16 -13.85
N ASN A 51 -5.71 -19.89 -13.48
CA ASN A 51 -4.46 -19.40 -12.87
C ASN A 51 -4.62 -18.82 -11.46
N TYR A 52 -5.72 -19.14 -10.76
CA TYR A 52 -6.02 -18.56 -9.45
C TYR A 52 -4.87 -18.70 -8.44
N LEU A 53 -4.28 -19.88 -8.33
CA LEU A 53 -3.17 -20.12 -7.39
C LEU A 53 -1.99 -19.18 -7.67
N LEU A 54 -1.52 -19.17 -8.92
CA LEU A 54 -0.42 -18.30 -9.37
C LEU A 54 -0.73 -16.82 -9.18
N TRP A 55 -1.96 -16.40 -9.50
CA TRP A 55 -2.42 -15.03 -9.30
C TRP A 55 -2.44 -14.65 -7.82
N SER A 56 -2.95 -15.52 -6.95
CA SER A 56 -3.04 -15.26 -5.51
C SER A 56 -1.66 -15.10 -4.88
N GLU A 57 -0.73 -16.02 -5.14
CA GLU A 57 0.64 -15.95 -4.64
C GLU A 57 1.36 -14.69 -5.11
N SER A 58 1.19 -14.34 -6.39
CA SER A 58 1.83 -13.14 -6.97
C SER A 58 1.23 -11.86 -6.40
N MET A 59 -0.09 -11.79 -6.23
CA MET A 59 -0.78 -10.66 -5.61
C MET A 59 -0.32 -10.48 -4.16
N GLU A 60 -0.22 -11.56 -3.38
CA GLU A 60 0.27 -11.52 -2.01
C GLU A 60 1.70 -10.99 -1.91
N VAL A 61 2.62 -11.50 -2.74
CA VAL A 61 4.01 -11.05 -2.76
C VAL A 61 4.11 -9.57 -3.14
N ALA A 62 3.36 -9.14 -4.16
CA ALA A 62 3.34 -7.75 -4.60
C ALA A 62 2.83 -6.80 -3.50
N LEU A 63 1.75 -7.17 -2.80
CA LEU A 63 1.18 -6.38 -1.71
C LEU A 63 2.06 -6.39 -0.46
N ARG A 64 2.72 -7.51 -0.14
CA ARG A 64 3.68 -7.60 0.98
C ARG A 64 4.87 -6.69 0.74
N THR A 65 5.39 -6.65 -0.48
CA THR A 65 6.51 -5.78 -0.87
C THR A 65 6.15 -4.29 -0.74
N LYS A 66 4.87 -3.93 -0.91
CA LYS A 66 4.36 -2.57 -0.75
C LYS A 66 3.86 -2.24 0.65
N ASN A 67 3.95 -3.19 1.59
CA ASN A 67 3.36 -3.09 2.94
C ASN A 67 1.85 -2.77 2.92
N LYS A 68 1.10 -3.43 2.03
CA LYS A 68 -0.36 -3.25 1.86
C LYS A 68 -1.18 -4.49 2.17
N MET A 69 -0.54 -5.57 2.63
CA MET A 69 -1.22 -6.81 2.99
C MET A 69 -2.29 -6.62 4.08
N GLY A 70 -2.07 -5.70 5.02
CA GLY A 70 -3.04 -5.38 6.06
C GLY A 70 -4.36 -4.79 5.54
N PHE A 71 -4.33 -4.06 4.42
CA PHE A 71 -5.55 -3.59 3.74
C PHE A 71 -6.26 -4.74 3.03
N PHE A 72 -5.50 -5.59 2.34
CA PHE A 72 -6.05 -6.75 1.63
C PHE A 72 -6.75 -7.76 2.55
N LEU A 73 -6.15 -8.03 3.72
CA LEU A 73 -6.70 -8.94 4.72
C LEU A 73 -7.76 -8.29 5.63
N GLY A 74 -8.01 -6.97 5.49
CA GLY A 74 -8.93 -6.24 6.38
C GLY A 74 -8.44 -6.14 7.83
N MET A 75 -7.14 -6.33 8.07
CA MET A 75 -6.53 -6.17 9.40
C MET A 75 -6.46 -4.69 9.82
N ILE A 76 -6.33 -3.79 8.84
CA ILE A 76 -6.35 -2.35 9.08
C ILE A 76 -7.81 -1.88 9.10
N GLN A 77 -8.30 -1.59 10.29
CA GLN A 77 -9.67 -1.14 10.50
C GLN A 77 -9.93 0.22 9.87
N VAL A 78 -11.18 0.44 9.45
CA VAL A 78 -11.64 1.73 8.93
C VAL A 78 -11.57 2.76 10.06
N PRO A 79 -10.79 3.85 9.92
CA PRO A 79 -10.77 4.91 10.91
C PRO A 79 -12.13 5.64 10.98
N SER A 80 -12.35 6.36 12.06
CA SER A 80 -13.51 7.26 12.16
C SER A 80 -13.44 8.35 11.08
N LEU A 81 -14.59 8.81 10.56
CA LEU A 81 -14.64 9.88 9.55
C LEU A 81 -14.01 11.20 10.00
N ILE A 82 -13.93 11.43 11.31
CA ILE A 82 -13.29 12.62 11.89
C ILE A 82 -11.80 12.42 12.19
N ASP A 83 -11.28 11.20 12.00
CA ASP A 83 -9.88 10.90 12.23
C ASP A 83 -9.03 11.49 11.08
N PRO A 84 -7.95 12.24 11.38
CA PRO A 84 -7.04 12.77 10.36
C PRO A 84 -6.46 11.70 9.42
N SER A 85 -6.35 10.44 9.87
CA SER A 85 -5.86 9.32 9.08
C SER A 85 -6.88 8.77 8.08
N TYR A 86 -8.18 9.08 8.23
CA TYR A 86 -9.23 8.54 7.37
C TYR A 86 -8.98 8.84 5.89
N GLY A 87 -8.61 10.09 5.56
CA GLY A 87 -8.34 10.48 4.18
C GLY A 87 -7.17 9.71 3.55
N THR A 88 -6.15 9.36 4.35
CA THR A 88 -5.01 8.57 3.87
C THR A 88 -5.38 7.09 3.78
N TRP A 89 -6.10 6.56 4.78
CA TRP A 89 -6.65 5.20 4.74
C TRP A 89 -7.50 4.97 3.49
N ASP A 90 -8.40 5.90 3.17
CA ASP A 90 -9.32 5.79 2.03
C ASP A 90 -8.58 5.78 0.70
N ARG A 91 -7.58 6.64 0.53
CA ARG A 91 -6.72 6.65 -0.67
C ARG A 91 -5.96 5.34 -0.83
N VAL A 92 -5.36 4.83 0.24
CA VAL A 92 -4.60 3.58 0.20
C VAL A 92 -5.51 2.39 -0.11
N ASN A 93 -6.66 2.32 0.57
CA ASN A 93 -7.67 1.31 0.34
C ASN A 93 -8.18 1.35 -1.11
N GLY A 94 -8.48 2.54 -1.63
CA GLY A 94 -8.87 2.73 -3.02
C GLY A 94 -7.81 2.24 -4.02
N THR A 95 -6.53 2.52 -3.78
CA THR A 95 -5.42 2.02 -4.60
C THR A 95 -5.36 0.49 -4.61
N VAL A 96 -5.45 -0.15 -3.44
CA VAL A 96 -5.45 -1.62 -3.32
C VAL A 96 -6.65 -2.22 -4.07
N VAL A 97 -7.84 -1.63 -3.94
CA VAL A 97 -9.05 -2.05 -4.67
C VAL A 97 -8.84 -1.92 -6.18
N CYS A 98 -8.22 -0.84 -6.65
CA CYS A 98 -7.92 -0.69 -8.07
C CYS A 98 -6.91 -1.72 -8.58
N TRP A 99 -5.87 -2.04 -7.80
CA TRP A 99 -4.92 -3.09 -8.15
C TRP A 99 -5.58 -4.45 -8.31
N ILE A 100 -6.48 -4.82 -7.38
CA ILE A 100 -7.25 -6.06 -7.45
C ILE A 100 -8.17 -6.03 -8.68
N ARG A 101 -8.90 -4.94 -8.89
CA ARG A 101 -9.83 -4.82 -10.01
C ARG A 101 -9.11 -4.93 -11.36
N ASN A 102 -7.97 -4.27 -11.49
CA ASN A 102 -7.20 -4.22 -12.74
C ASN A 102 -6.44 -5.52 -13.03
N SER A 103 -6.25 -6.36 -12.01
CA SER A 103 -5.61 -7.67 -12.15
C SER A 103 -6.59 -8.81 -12.40
N VAL A 104 -7.88 -8.54 -12.60
CA VAL A 104 -8.91 -9.55 -12.92
C VAL A 104 -9.25 -9.49 -14.42
N SER A 105 -9.28 -10.65 -15.10
CA SER A 105 -9.70 -10.70 -16.52
C SER A 105 -11.19 -10.41 -16.65
N GLU A 106 -11.57 -9.73 -17.73
CA GLU A 106 -12.97 -9.44 -18.03
C GLU A 106 -13.79 -10.72 -18.24
N ASP A 107 -13.14 -11.82 -18.63
CA ASP A 107 -13.78 -13.12 -18.88
C ASP A 107 -14.43 -13.74 -17.64
N ILE A 108 -13.91 -13.42 -16.44
CA ILE A 108 -14.40 -13.98 -15.18
C ILE A 108 -15.27 -13.00 -14.38
N VAL A 109 -15.34 -11.73 -14.80
CA VAL A 109 -16.19 -10.70 -14.19
C VAL A 109 -17.67 -11.09 -14.19
N PRO A 110 -18.25 -11.64 -15.28
CA PRO A 110 -19.63 -12.13 -15.28
C PRO A 110 -19.86 -13.21 -14.22
N SER A 111 -18.94 -14.17 -14.11
CA SER A 111 -19.00 -15.26 -13.13
C SER A 111 -18.98 -14.73 -11.69
N LEU A 112 -18.07 -13.81 -11.37
CA LEU A 112 -18.00 -13.16 -10.06
C LEU A 112 -19.26 -12.35 -9.73
N ARG A 113 -19.80 -11.60 -10.71
CA ARG A 113 -21.04 -10.83 -10.55
C ARG A 113 -22.22 -11.75 -10.26
N ASN A 114 -22.32 -12.88 -10.97
CA ASN A 114 -23.39 -13.84 -10.78
C ASN A 114 -23.34 -14.46 -9.38
N ILE A 115 -22.16 -14.89 -8.90
CA ILE A 115 -21.98 -15.39 -7.53
C ILE A 115 -22.41 -14.35 -6.49
N ARG A 116 -21.99 -13.08 -6.66
CA ARG A 116 -22.37 -11.98 -5.77
C ARG A 116 -23.88 -11.75 -5.73
N ILE A 117 -24.55 -11.85 -6.87
CA ILE A 117 -26.01 -11.72 -6.98
C ILE A 117 -26.70 -12.90 -6.29
N LEU A 118 -26.24 -14.13 -6.52
CA LEU A 118 -26.80 -15.33 -5.90
C LEU A 118 -26.66 -15.31 -4.37
N GLN A 119 -25.53 -14.84 -3.84
CA GLN A 119 -25.35 -14.62 -2.39
C GLN A 119 -26.32 -13.58 -1.83
N LYS A 120 -26.50 -12.45 -2.53
CA LYS A 120 -27.46 -11.40 -2.11
C LYS A 120 -28.90 -11.86 -2.14
N LEU A 121 -29.24 -12.77 -3.06
CA LEU A 121 -30.58 -13.33 -3.20
C LEU A 121 -30.80 -14.56 -2.30
N GLY A 122 -29.79 -15.00 -1.54
CA GLY A 122 -29.88 -16.17 -0.66
C GLY A 122 -30.03 -17.50 -1.41
N LEU A 123 -29.64 -17.57 -2.68
CA LEU A 123 -29.88 -18.72 -3.57
C LEU A 123 -28.74 -19.74 -3.59
N THR A 124 -27.84 -19.74 -2.60
CA THR A 124 -26.75 -20.72 -2.51
C THR A 124 -27.08 -21.84 -1.52
N GLU A 125 -28.19 -22.54 -1.77
CA GLU A 125 -28.42 -23.89 -1.25
C GLU A 125 -28.65 -24.82 -2.45
N ILE A 126 -27.57 -25.25 -3.09
CA ILE A 126 -27.57 -26.51 -3.83
C ILE A 126 -26.38 -27.29 -3.29
N GLN A 127 -26.71 -28.27 -2.46
CA GLN A 127 -25.82 -29.32 -1.96
C GLN A 127 -25.05 -29.93 -3.14
N VAL A 128 -23.73 -30.00 -3.03
CA VAL A 128 -22.91 -31.00 -3.73
C VAL A 128 -22.57 -32.07 -2.71
#